data_AF-A0A924PTC6-F1
#
_entry.id   AF-A0A924PTC6-F1
#
_cell.length_a   1.000
_cell.length_b   1.000
_cell.length_c   1.000
_cell.angle_alpha   90.00
_cell.angle_beta   90.00
_cell.angle_gamma   90.00
#
_symmetry.space_group_name_H-M   'P 1'
#
loop_
_entity.id
_entity.type
_entity.pdbx_description
1 polymer ?
#
loop_
_entity_poly.entity_id
_entity_poly.type
_entity_poly.pdbx_seq_one_letter_code
_entity_poly.pdbx_strand_id
1 'polypeptide(L)'
;MSSPLKAGTLDDFASSLAAYIDQAMQNEWQARKGEFLPTDGQGADDRKILFAAIAQGVLKFLGDHGGDLVTTDNTGDGGLTNHRHTMAFTVDTYRTPLP
;
A
#
# COMPACT_ATOMS: atom_id res chain seq x y z
N MET A 1 -15.83 -10.96 -7.44
CA MET A 1 -15.01 -11.14 -6.22
C MET A 1 -13.80 -10.23 -6.39
N SER A 2 -13.61 -9.23 -5.53
CA SER A 2 -12.40 -8.39 -5.55
C SER A 2 -11.22 -9.18 -4.97
N SER A 3 -10.06 -9.15 -5.63
CA SER A 3 -8.84 -9.70 -5.04
C SER A 3 -8.41 -8.85 -3.84
N PRO A 4 -7.92 -9.46 -2.75
CA PRO A 4 -7.44 -8.72 -1.60
C PRO A 4 -6.19 -7.90 -1.93
N LEU A 5 -6.03 -6.76 -1.26
CA LEU A 5 -4.81 -5.97 -1.29
C LEU A 5 -3.68 -6.76 -0.61
N LYS A 6 -2.52 -6.76 -1.25
CA LYS A 6 -1.34 -7.49 -0.79
C LYS A 6 -0.27 -6.52 -0.32
N ALA A 7 0.14 -6.61 0.94
CA ALA A 7 1.23 -5.78 1.46
C ALA A 7 2.57 -6.16 0.83
N GLY A 8 2.84 -7.47 0.78
CA GLY A 8 4.10 -8.04 0.31
C GLY A 8 5.05 -8.40 1.44
N THR A 9 5.82 -9.45 1.22
CA THR A 9 6.96 -9.85 2.07
C THR A 9 8.20 -10.02 1.20
N LEU A 10 9.35 -10.32 1.81
CA LEU A 10 10.55 -10.67 1.03
C LEU A 10 10.32 -11.89 0.13
N ASP A 11 9.66 -12.92 0.67
CA ASP A 11 9.39 -14.18 -0.03
C ASP A 11 8.26 -14.04 -1.05
N ASP A 12 7.39 -13.04 -0.88
CA ASP A 12 6.22 -12.81 -1.72
C ASP A 12 6.05 -11.32 -2.07
N PHE A 13 7.06 -10.79 -2.76
CA PHE A 13 7.18 -9.36 -3.05
C PHE A 13 6.39 -8.93 -4.28
N ALA A 14 6.29 -9.78 -5.31
CA ALA A 14 5.69 -9.41 -6.58
C ALA A 14 4.19 -9.06 -6.46
N SER A 15 3.74 -8.11 -7.29
CA SER A 15 2.34 -7.65 -7.34
C SER A 15 1.79 -7.22 -5.97
N SER A 16 2.64 -6.68 -5.11
CA SER A 16 2.30 -6.18 -3.78
C SER A 16 2.50 -4.67 -3.66
N LEU A 17 1.89 -4.05 -2.66
CA LEU A 17 2.12 -2.64 -2.35
C LEU A 17 3.61 -2.35 -2.14
N ALA A 18 4.37 -3.25 -1.52
CA ALA A 18 5.82 -3.11 -1.37
C ALA A 18 6.56 -3.04 -2.71
N ALA A 19 6.13 -3.82 -3.71
CA ALA A 19 6.70 -3.74 -5.07
C ALA A 19 6.36 -2.43 -5.79
N TYR A 20 5.14 -1.91 -5.59
CA TYR A 20 4.77 -0.58 -6.11
C TYR A 20 5.59 0.53 -5.44
N ILE A 21 5.86 0.42 -4.13
CA ILE A 21 6.74 1.36 -3.42
C ILE A 21 8.18 1.28 -3.94
N ASP A 22 8.72 0.08 -4.18
CA ASP A 22 10.07 -0.06 -4.73
C ASP A 22 10.19 0.54 -6.14
N GLN A 23 9.20 0.32 -7.00
CA GLN A 23 9.15 0.94 -8.32
C GLN A 23 9.10 2.49 -8.22
N ALA A 24 8.29 3.03 -7.30
CA ALA A 24 8.24 4.47 -7.07
C ALA A 24 9.60 5.02 -6.58
N MET A 25 10.29 4.29 -5.69
CA MET A 25 11.62 4.67 -5.22
C MET A 25 12.64 4.67 -6.37
N GLN A 26 12.62 3.66 -7.25
CA GLN A 26 13.51 3.61 -8.42
C GLN A 26 13.30 4.83 -9.33
N ASN A 27 12.04 5.21 -9.57
CA ASN A 27 11.69 6.38 -10.39
C ASN A 27 12.19 7.69 -9.74
N GLU A 28 11.93 7.90 -8.45
CA GLU A 28 12.37 9.08 -7.73
C GLU A 28 13.90 9.16 -7.66
N TRP A 29 14.58 8.03 -7.43
CA TRP A 29 16.05 8.00 -7.39
C TRP A 29 16.64 8.43 -8.73
N GLN A 30 16.17 7.85 -9.84
CA GLN A 30 16.61 8.24 -11.18
C GLN A 30 16.35 9.72 -11.46
N ALA A 31 15.17 10.24 -11.10
CA ALA A 31 14.82 11.63 -11.30
C ALA A 31 15.71 12.60 -10.49
N ARG A 32 16.13 12.20 -9.28
CA ARG A 32 16.89 13.06 -8.36
C ARG A 32 18.41 12.93 -8.51
N LYS A 33 18.90 11.76 -8.89
CA LYS A 33 20.33 11.45 -8.94
C LYS A 33 20.86 11.30 -10.36
N GLY A 34 19.97 11.11 -11.34
CA GLY A 34 20.36 10.90 -12.74
C GLY A 34 20.96 9.51 -13.01
N GLU A 35 20.97 8.62 -12.02
CA GLU A 35 21.50 7.27 -12.09
C GLU A 35 20.48 6.25 -11.60
N PHE A 36 20.62 4.99 -12.01
CA PHE A 36 19.75 3.92 -11.56
C PHE A 36 20.05 3.55 -10.12
N LEU A 37 19.00 3.34 -9.33
CA LEU A 37 19.13 2.79 -7.99
C LEU A 37 19.68 1.35 -8.08
N PRO A 38 20.76 0.99 -7.38
CA PRO A 38 21.28 -0.37 -7.38
C PRO A 38 20.23 -1.38 -6.93
N THR A 39 20.02 -2.41 -7.75
CA THR A 39 19.01 -3.47 -7.53
C THR A 39 19.59 -4.72 -6.88
N ASP A 40 20.89 -4.73 -6.64
CA ASP A 40 21.67 -5.84 -6.10
C ASP A 40 22.40 -5.47 -4.80
N GLY A 41 22.85 -6.52 -4.09
CA GLY A 41 23.58 -6.40 -2.84
C GLY A 41 22.72 -6.05 -1.62
N GLN A 42 23.39 -5.91 -0.47
CA GLN A 42 22.75 -5.73 0.84
C GLN A 42 21.81 -4.52 0.88
N GLY A 43 22.20 -3.40 0.24
CA GLY A 43 21.36 -2.21 0.18
C GLY A 43 20.05 -2.41 -0.60
N ALA A 44 19.99 -3.34 -1.55
CA ALA A 44 18.74 -3.70 -2.23
C ALA A 44 17.84 -4.57 -1.35
N ASP A 45 18.42 -5.52 -0.61
CA ASP A 45 17.67 -6.39 0.30
C ASP A 45 17.10 -5.62 1.49
N ASP A 46 17.90 -4.73 2.10
CA ASP A 46 17.46 -3.88 3.21
C ASP A 46 16.30 -2.96 2.82
N ARG A 47 16.32 -2.42 1.58
CA ARG A 47 15.21 -1.62 1.06
C ARG A 47 13.94 -2.45 0.88
N LYS A 48 14.03 -3.68 0.37
CA LYS A 48 12.87 -4.56 0.24
C LYS A 48 12.24 -4.87 1.60
N ILE A 49 13.06 -5.05 2.64
CA ILE A 49 12.59 -5.20 4.03
C ILE A 49 11.84 -3.93 4.46
N LEU A 50 12.43 -2.76 4.26
CA LEU A 50 11.82 -1.48 4.61
C LEU A 50 10.46 -1.28 3.91
N PHE A 51 10.41 -1.52 2.60
CA PHE A 51 9.17 -1.33 1.82
C PHE A 51 8.09 -2.35 2.19
N ALA A 52 8.47 -3.60 2.46
CA ALA A 52 7.55 -4.60 2.97
C ALA A 52 6.98 -4.21 4.34
N ALA A 53 7.81 -3.67 5.25
CA ALA A 53 7.35 -3.20 6.56
C ALA A 53 6.39 -2.00 6.45
N ILE A 54 6.72 -1.02 5.60
CA ILE A 54 5.84 0.14 5.34
C ILE A 54 4.51 -0.32 4.75
N ALA A 55 4.54 -1.17 3.73
CA ALA A 55 3.32 -1.67 3.08
C ALA A 55 2.42 -2.43 4.06
N GLN A 56 3.02 -3.26 4.93
CA GLN A 56 2.31 -3.98 5.96
C GLN A 56 1.65 -3.04 6.98
N GLY A 57 2.37 -2.04 7.47
CA GLY A 57 1.82 -1.04 8.39
C GLY A 57 0.69 -0.21 7.78
N VAL A 58 0.85 0.24 6.52
CA VAL A 58 -0.17 1.01 5.80
C VAL A 58 -1.45 0.19 5.64
N LEU A 59 -1.36 -1.04 5.13
CA LEU A 59 -2.57 -1.84 4.92
C LEU A 59 -3.22 -2.26 6.25
N LYS A 60 -2.43 -2.51 7.31
CA LYS A 60 -2.97 -2.77 8.66
C LYS A 60 -3.77 -1.58 9.16
N PHE A 61 -3.18 -0.38 9.10
CA PHE A 61 -3.84 0.85 9.51
C PHE A 61 -5.14 1.06 8.72
N LEU A 62 -5.10 0.96 7.38
CA LEU A 62 -6.29 1.12 6.56
C LEU A 62 -7.35 0.04 6.85
N GLY A 63 -6.95 -1.19 7.13
CA GLY A 63 -7.85 -2.28 7.52
C GLY A 63 -8.54 -2.04 8.86
N ASP A 64 -7.80 -1.56 9.86
CA ASP A 64 -8.35 -1.22 11.18
C ASP A 64 -9.26 0.02 11.14
N HIS A 65 -8.95 0.97 10.25
CA HIS A 65 -9.65 2.24 10.08
C HIS A 65 -10.60 2.26 8.87
N GLY A 66 -11.02 1.10 8.36
CA GLY A 66 -11.86 1.02 7.16
C GLY A 66 -13.15 1.85 7.24
N GLY A 67 -13.73 1.99 8.44
CA GLY A 67 -14.90 2.84 8.68
C GLY A 67 -14.65 4.35 8.54
N ASP A 68 -13.40 4.78 8.67
CA ASP A 68 -12.97 6.18 8.53
C ASP A 68 -12.71 6.56 7.06
N LEU A 69 -12.65 5.57 6.16
CA LEU A 69 -12.41 5.75 4.73
C LEU A 69 -13.71 6.07 3.98
N VAL A 70 -14.12 7.34 4.05
CA VAL A 70 -15.33 7.88 3.41
C VAL A 70 -15.07 8.15 1.93
N THR A 71 -15.92 7.62 1.03
CA THR A 71 -15.73 7.72 -0.43
C THR A 71 -16.63 8.71 -1.14
N THR A 72 -17.45 9.48 -0.41
CA THR A 72 -18.43 10.39 -1.00
C THR A 72 -18.36 11.75 -0.32
N ASP A 73 -18.07 12.78 -1.12
CA ASP A 73 -18.23 14.18 -0.73
C ASP A 73 -19.73 14.55 -0.73
N ASN A 74 -20.20 15.15 0.35
CA ASN A 74 -21.59 15.61 0.52
C ASN A 74 -21.89 16.92 -0.25
N THR A 75 -21.11 17.30 -1.26
CA THR A 75 -21.30 18.55 -2.00
C THR A 75 -22.18 18.31 -3.24
N GLY A 76 -23.49 18.23 -3.02
CA GLY A 76 -24.45 18.14 -4.12
C GLY A 76 -25.91 18.07 -3.69
N ASP A 77 -26.43 19.24 -3.32
CA ASP A 77 -27.83 19.64 -3.18
C ASP A 77 -28.91 18.72 -3.80
N GLY A 78 -29.87 18.26 -2.98
CA GLY A 78 -31.20 17.84 -3.45
C GLY A 78 -31.66 16.42 -3.10
N GLY A 79 -32.29 16.26 -1.93
CA GLY A 79 -33.37 15.29 -1.75
C GLY A 79 -33.02 13.91 -1.16
N LEU A 80 -33.45 13.69 0.07
CA LEU A 80 -33.88 12.38 0.63
C LEU A 80 -33.03 11.16 0.23
N THR A 81 -31.77 11.11 0.65
CA THR A 81 -31.11 9.96 1.34
C THR A 81 -29.59 10.19 1.37
N ASN A 82 -29.03 10.48 2.54
CA ASN A 82 -27.58 10.53 2.74
C ASN A 82 -27.01 9.11 2.70
N HIS A 83 -26.77 8.57 1.51
CA HIS A 83 -26.08 7.31 1.33
C HIS A 83 -24.56 7.56 1.40
N ARG A 84 -23.94 7.17 2.52
CA ARG A 84 -22.48 7.11 2.64
C ARG A 84 -22.01 5.82 1.99
N HIS A 85 -21.10 5.93 1.03
CA HIS A 85 -20.35 4.80 0.54
C HIS A 85 -19.04 4.67 1.35
N THR A 86 -18.66 3.44 1.66
CA THR A 86 -17.41 3.09 2.34
C THR A 86 -16.60 2.22 1.39
N MET A 87 -15.27 2.39 1.34
CA MET A 87 -14.42 1.48 0.57
C MET A 87 -14.49 0.08 1.18
N ALA A 88 -14.82 -0.91 0.35
CA ALA A 88 -14.69 -2.31 0.71
C ALA A 88 -13.43 -2.88 0.05
N PHE A 89 -12.39 -3.14 0.84
CA PHE A 89 -11.26 -3.96 0.43
C PHE A 89 -10.94 -4.97 1.52
N THR A 90 -10.36 -6.09 1.12
CA THR A 90 -9.82 -7.10 2.02
C THR A 90 -8.31 -7.05 1.94
N VAL A 91 -7.60 -7.19 3.05
CA VAL A 91 -6.14 -7.34 3.03
C VAL A 91 -5.80 -8.82 3.17
N ASP A 92 -4.91 -9.30 2.31
CA ASP A 92 -4.62 -10.73 2.16
C ASP A 92 -3.84 -11.27 3.38
N THR A 93 -2.54 -10.96 3.43
CA THR A 93 -1.64 -11.50 4.44
C THR A 93 -0.61 -10.48 4.89
N TYR A 94 -0.34 -10.52 6.19
CA TYR A 94 0.75 -9.81 6.86
C TYR A 94 1.73 -10.83 7.43
N ARG A 95 2.97 -10.42 7.70
CA ARG A 95 3.87 -11.27 8.49
C ARG A 95 3.42 -11.23 9.95
N THR A 96 2.96 -12.36 10.50
CA THR A 96 2.64 -12.47 11.92
C THR A 96 3.88 -12.73 12.78
N PRO A 97 4.01 -12.10 13.97
CA PRO A 97 3.14 -11.03 14.46
C PRO A 97 3.52 -9.67 13.84
N LEU A 98 2.52 -8.93 13.37
CA LEU A 98 2.56 -7.47 13.37
C LEU A 98 1.97 -7.02 14.72
N PRO A 99 2.61 -6.11 15.46
CA PRO A 99 2.07 -5.55 16.69
C PRO A 99 0.75 -4.79 16.47
#